data_AF-A0A0F8VLS8-F1
#
_entry.id   AF-A0A0F8VLS8-F1
#
_cell.length_a   1.000
_cell.length_b   1.000
_cell.length_c   1.000
_cell.angle_alpha   90.00
_cell.angle_beta   90.00
_cell.angle_gamma   90.00
#
_symmetry.space_group_name_H-M   'P 1'
#
loop_
_entity.id
_entity.type
_entity.pdbx_description
1 polymer ?
#
loop_
_entity_poly.entity_id
_entity_poly.type
_entity_poly.pdbx_seq_one_letter_code
_entity_poly.pdbx_strand_id
1 'polypeptide(L)' 'PKFIKSGDAAIVKMIPSKPMCVESFTDFPPLGRFAVRDMRQTVAVGVIKSVEKSTGGSGKVTKAAQKAGKK' A
#
# COMPACT_ATOMS: atom_id res chain seq x y z
N PRO A 1 4.06 5.82 -20.60
CA PRO A 1 3.50 5.19 -21.83
C PRO A 1 1.98 5.40 -21.85
N LYS A 2 1.35 5.46 -23.04
CA LYS A 2 -0.08 5.77 -23.16
C LYS A 2 -0.99 4.59 -22.78
N PHE A 3 -0.53 3.36 -22.98
CA PHE A 3 -1.20 2.11 -22.61
C PHE A 3 -0.15 1.03 -22.34
N ILE A 4 -0.56 -0.01 -21.61
CA ILE A 4 0.27 -1.15 -21.22
C ILE A 4 -0.47 -2.40 -21.71
N LYS A 5 0.24 -3.36 -22.32
CA LYS A 5 -0.32 -4.63 -22.78
C LYS A 5 0.21 -5.80 -21.96
N SER A 6 -0.38 -6.98 -22.15
CA SER A 6 0.08 -8.22 -21.52
C SER A 6 1.54 -8.49 -21.87
N GLY A 7 2.37 -8.70 -20.84
CA GLY A 7 3.81 -8.93 -20.97
C GLY A 7 4.68 -7.69 -20.72
N ASP A 8 4.10 -6.50 -20.74
CA ASP A 8 4.84 -5.27 -20.47
C ASP A 8 5.02 -5.05 -18.95
N ALA A 9 6.20 -4.57 -18.55
CA ALA A 9 6.47 -4.09 -17.20
C ALA A 9 6.49 -2.56 -17.18
N ALA A 10 5.84 -1.96 -16.20
CA ALA A 10 5.78 -0.51 -16.04
C ALA A 10 5.89 -0.08 -14.58
N ILE A 11 6.40 1.14 -14.38
CA ILE A 11 6.33 1.84 -13.09
C ILE A 11 5.12 2.76 -13.14
N VAL A 12 4.21 2.59 -12.17
CA VAL A 12 2.93 3.32 -12.13
C VAL A 12 2.75 3.94 -10.75
N LYS A 13 2.33 5.21 -10.70
CA LYS A 13 1.87 5.84 -9.46
C LYS A 13 0.41 5.45 -9.23
N MET A 14 0.12 4.76 -8.14
CA MET A 14 -1.25 4.36 -7.78
C MET A 14 -1.76 5.23 -6.63
N ILE A 15 -3.03 5.63 -6.70
CA ILE A 15 -3.73 6.33 -5.62
C ILE A 15 -4.87 5.43 -5.15
N PRO A 16 -4.86 4.97 -3.88
CA PRO A 16 -5.93 4.13 -3.37
C PRO A 16 -7.21 4.96 -3.17
N SER A 17 -8.37 4.40 -3.52
CA SER A 17 -9.67 5.07 -3.33
C SER A 17 -10.20 4.98 -1.89
N LYS A 18 -9.70 4.02 -1.10
CA LYS A 18 -10.02 3.82 0.32
C LYS A 18 -8.74 3.90 1.15
N PRO A 19 -8.81 4.30 2.43
CA PRO A 19 -7.65 4.26 3.33
C PRO A 19 -7.06 2.86 3.38
N MET A 20 -5.78 2.73 3.00
CA MET A 20 -5.06 1.47 2.91
C MET A 20 -3.64 1.66 3.45
N CYS A 21 -3.19 0.73 4.29
CA CYS A 21 -1.81 0.69 4.76
C CYS A 21 -1.01 -0.22 3.83
N VAL A 22 -0.03 0.35 3.15
CA VAL A 22 0.94 -0.38 2.31
C VAL A 22 2.33 0.13 2.62
N GLU A 23 3.33 -0.74 2.45
CA GLU A 23 4.73 -0.42 2.74
C GLU A 23 5.61 -0.74 1.53
N SER A 24 6.82 -0.19 1.53
CA SER A 24 7.82 -0.54 0.51
C SER A 24 8.20 -2.02 0.65
N PHE A 25 8.51 -2.68 -0.47
CA PHE A 25 8.92 -4.07 -0.45
C PHE A 25 10.26 -4.29 0.25
N THR A 26 11.15 -3.29 0.23
CA THR A 26 12.46 -3.37 0.89
C THR A 26 12.31 -3.33 2.41
N ASP A 27 11.37 -2.56 2.93
CA ASP A 27 11.20 -2.41 4.38
C ASP A 27 10.32 -3.54 4.94
N PHE A 28 9.19 -3.82 4.29
CA PHE A 28 8.26 -4.86 4.67
C PHE A 28 7.80 -5.69 3.46
N PRO A 29 8.57 -6.74 3.08
CA PRO A 29 8.27 -7.59 1.93
C PRO A 29 6.83 -8.15 1.89
N PRO A 30 6.21 -8.55 3.02
CA PRO A 30 4.83 -9.05 3.02
C PRO A 30 3.78 -8.00 2.64
N LEU A 31 4.00 -6.72 2.96
CA LEU A 31 3.07 -5.63 2.69
C LEU A 31 3.35 -4.91 1.36
N GLY A 32 4.52 -5.14 0.77
CA GLY A 32 4.94 -4.54 -0.50
C GLY A 32 4.55 -5.32 -1.75
N ARG A 33 3.92 -6.50 -1.64
CA ARG A 33 3.45 -7.30 -2.78
C ARG A 33 1.95 -7.16 -2.97
N PHE A 34 1.50 -6.94 -4.20
CA PHE A 34 0.07 -6.84 -4.49
C PHE A 34 -0.30 -7.54 -5.80
N ALA A 35 -1.57 -7.95 -5.88
CA ALA A 35 -2.18 -8.50 -7.08
C ALA A 35 -3.30 -7.56 -7.55
N VAL A 36 -3.32 -7.24 -8.84
CA VAL A 36 -4.40 -6.50 -9.47
C VAL A 36 -5.39 -7.49 -10.03
N ARG A 37 -6.65 -7.38 -9.62
CA ARG A 37 -7.73 -8.26 -10.07
C ARG A 37 -8.80 -7.47 -10.79
N ASP A 38 -9.23 -8.01 -11.92
CA ASP A 38 -10.39 -7.54 -12.66
C ASP A 38 -11.20 -8.74 -13.15
N MET A 39 -12.53 -8.64 -13.13
CA MET A 39 -13.47 -9.71 -13.52
C MET A 39 -13.06 -11.13 -13.06
N ARG A 40 -12.75 -11.29 -11.77
CA ARG A 40 -12.30 -12.55 -11.11
C ARG A 40 -10.93 -13.08 -11.55
N GLN A 41 -10.28 -12.47 -12.53
CA GLN A 41 -8.95 -12.83 -13.03
C GLN A 41 -7.88 -11.93 -12.42
N THR A 42 -6.65 -12.44 -12.32
CA THR A 42 -5.48 -11.63 -11.94
C THR A 42 -4.87 -11.05 -13.20
N VAL A 43 -4.95 -9.74 -13.37
CA VAL A 43 -4.48 -9.04 -14.58
C VAL A 43 -3.04 -8.57 -14.47
N ALA A 44 -2.54 -8.35 -13.25
CA ALA A 44 -1.15 -7.99 -13.01
C ALA A 44 -0.70 -8.37 -11.59
N VAL A 45 0.60 -8.49 -11.41
CA VAL A 45 1.27 -8.61 -10.11
C VAL A 45 2.33 -7.52 -9.99
N GLY A 46 2.51 -6.99 -8.79
CA GLY A 46 3.38 -5.83 -8.58
C GLY A 46 4.05 -5.82 -7.23
N VAL A 47 5.11 -5.02 -7.17
CA VAL A 47 5.93 -4.78 -5.98
C VAL A 47 6.04 -3.28 -5.76
N ILE A 48 5.81 -2.83 -4.53
CA ILE A 48 5.82 -1.41 -4.16
C ILE A 48 7.26 -0.94 -3.99
N LYS A 49 7.65 0.05 -4.80
CA LYS A 49 8.98 0.68 -4.73
C LYS A 49 9.06 1.78 -3.66
N SER A 50 8.08 2.66 -3.64
CA SER A 50 8.02 3.77 -2.68
C SER A 50 6.57 4.06 -2.29
N VAL A 51 6.38 4.58 -1.08
CA VAL A 51 5.07 4.99 -0.54
C VAL A 51 5.20 6.40 0.02
N GLU A 52 4.36 7.31 -0.49
CA GLU A 52 4.11 8.60 0.17
C GLU A 52 3.11 8.35 1.30
N LYS A 53 3.60 8.27 2.54
CA LYS A 53 2.74 8.05 3.70
C LYS A 53 1.87 9.27 3.93
N SER A 54 0.55 9.08 3.91
CA SER A 54 -0.38 10.13 4.30
C SER A 54 -0.16 10.49 5.77
N THR A 55 -0.11 11.78 6.09
CA THR A 55 0.09 12.33 7.45
C THR A 55 -1.17 12.16 8.32
N GLY A 56 -1.87 11.03 8.19
CA GLY A 56 -3.14 10.76 8.85
C GLY A 56 -3.11 11.15 10.32
N GLY A 57 -4.03 12.06 10.69
CA GLY A 57 -4.10 12.63 12.02
C GLY A 57 -4.18 11.57 13.10
N SER A 58 -3.60 11.88 14.27
CA SER A 58 -3.52 11.00 15.43
C SER A 58 -4.81 10.21 15.64
N GLY A 59 -4.75 8.89 15.40
CA GLY A 59 -5.87 7.99 15.64
C GLY A 59 -6.34 8.08 17.09
N LYS A 60 -7.62 7.73 17.33
CA LYS A 60 -8.22 7.81 18.66
C LYS A 60 -7.45 6.91 19.64
N VAL A 61 -6.70 7.52 20.55
CA VAL A 61 -5.87 6.79 21.52
C VAL A 61 -6.76 6.21 22.61
N THR A 62 -6.60 4.91 22.90
CA THR A 62 -7.33 4.26 23.99
C THR A 62 -6.76 4.66 25.35
N LYS A 63 -7.59 4.66 26.41
CA LYS A 63 -7.13 4.96 27.78
C LYS A 63 -6.00 4.02 28.24
N ALA A 64 -6.01 2.77 27.79
CA ALA A 64 -4.94 1.80 28.05
C ALA A 64 -3.61 2.23 27.42
N ALA A 65 -3.63 2.68 26.15
CA ALA A 65 -2.43 3.18 25.47
C ALA A 65 -1.87 4.45 26.12
N GLN A 66 -2.72 5.36 26.61
CA GLN A 66 -2.28 6.54 27.36
C GLN A 66 -1.60 6.18 28.68
N LYS A 67 -2.03 5.09 29.33
CA LYS A 67 -1.43 4.61 30.58
C LYS A 67 -0.09 3.92 30.35
N ALA A 68 0.06 3.22 29.22
CA ALA A 68 1.30 2.54 28.85
C ALA A 68 2.42 3.51 28.41
N GLY A 69 2.09 4.57 27.67
CA GLY A 69 3.09 5.56 27.22
C GLY A 69 3.57 6.56 28.28
N LYS A 70 3.02 6.50 29.50
CA LYS A 70 3.46 7.29 30.66
C LYS A 70 4.39 6.50 31.61
N LYS A 71 4.69 5.24 31.30
CA LYS A 71 5.83 4.51 31.90
C LYS A 71 7.08 4.79 31.11
#